data_AF-A0A519BHA7-F1
#
_entry.id   AF-A0A519BHA7-F1
#
_cell.length_a   1.000
_cell.length_b   1.000
_cell.length_c   1.000
_cell.angle_alpha   90.00
_cell.angle_beta   90.00
_cell.angle_gamma   90.00
#
_symmetry.space_group_name_H-M   'P 1'
#
loop_
_entity.id
_entity.type
_entity.pdbx_description
1 polymer ?
#
loop_
_entity_poly.entity_id
_entity_poly.type
_entity_poly.pdbx_seq_one_letter_code
_entity_poly.pdbx_strand_id
1 'polypeptide(L)'
;MRIGGTEYIPSQAEELNEIFTNGIEKIKQIKNPVIRSFIFFGFGCRNQFFWDGNKRTSRLMTNGILLSNGYFMLNIKSKDKKKFNDTMLYFYNTGDYKKLVGFFTDYYIEQNLIYTNKYQNS
;
A
#
# COMPACT_ATOMS: atom_id res chain seq x y z
N MET A 1 9.96 -10.54 -13.98
CA MET A 1 8.96 -9.67 -14.66
C MET A 1 9.23 -8.21 -14.29
N ARG A 2 9.15 -7.25 -15.22
CA ARG A 2 9.36 -5.82 -14.92
C ARG A 2 8.04 -5.15 -14.53
N ILE A 3 8.08 -4.20 -13.60
CA ILE A 3 6.93 -3.32 -13.34
C ILE A 3 6.90 -2.28 -14.48
N GLY A 4 5.84 -2.30 -15.29
CA GLY A 4 5.73 -1.44 -16.48
C GLY A 4 5.99 0.04 -16.17
N GLY A 5 6.88 0.66 -16.95
CA GLY A 5 7.27 2.07 -16.79
C GLY A 5 8.36 2.34 -15.73
N THR A 6 8.97 1.30 -15.15
CA THR A 6 10.05 1.44 -14.15
C THR A 6 11.30 0.69 -14.58
N GLU A 7 12.46 1.12 -14.07
CA GLU A 7 13.72 0.38 -14.21
C GLU A 7 13.86 -0.72 -13.15
N TYR A 8 12.91 -0.80 -12.21
CA TYR A 8 12.95 -1.74 -11.09
C TYR A 8 12.78 -3.20 -11.54
N ILE A 9 13.70 -4.04 -11.09
CA ILE A 9 13.68 -5.49 -11.27
C ILE A 9 13.37 -6.12 -9.91
N PRO A 10 12.23 -6.82 -9.76
CA PRO A 10 11.92 -7.58 -8.54
C PRO A 10 12.92 -8.73 -8.32
N SER A 11 12.98 -9.22 -7.08
CA SER A 11 13.77 -10.40 -6.72
C SER A 11 13.39 -11.64 -7.55
N GLN A 12 14.32 -12.59 -7.63
CA GLN A 12 14.13 -13.85 -8.34
C GLN A 12 13.05 -14.70 -7.66
N ALA A 13 12.38 -15.55 -8.44
CA ALA A 13 11.21 -16.31 -7.99
C ALA A 13 11.53 -17.23 -6.81
N GLU A 14 12.73 -17.79 -6.78
CA GLU A 14 13.24 -18.71 -5.76
C GLU A 14 13.32 -18.05 -4.37
N GLU A 15 13.56 -16.72 -4.33
CA GLU A 15 13.70 -15.95 -3.09
C GLU A 15 12.35 -15.45 -2.56
N LEU A 16 11.29 -15.45 -3.37
CA LEU A 16 10.03 -14.78 -3.03
C LEU A 16 9.34 -15.36 -1.80
N ASN A 17 9.41 -16.68 -1.58
CA ASN A 17 8.82 -17.33 -0.41
C ASN A 17 9.51 -16.90 0.89
N GLU A 18 10.84 -16.81 0.87
CA GLU A 18 11.61 -16.35 2.02
C GLU A 18 11.39 -14.86 2.27
N ILE A 19 11.43 -14.03 1.21
CA ILE A 19 11.13 -12.60 1.29
C ILE A 19 9.74 -12.37 1.89
N PHE A 20 8.74 -13.12 1.42
CA PHE A 20 7.38 -13.03 1.94
C PHE A 20 7.34 -13.37 3.43
N THR A 21 7.88 -14.52 3.83
CA THR A 21 7.86 -15.00 5.22
C THR A 21 8.53 -13.99 6.16
N ASN A 22 9.76 -13.59 5.84
CA ASN A 22 10.54 -12.64 6.65
C ASN A 22 9.91 -11.24 6.67
N GLY A 23 9.37 -10.79 5.55
CA GLY A 23 8.72 -9.49 5.43
C GLY A 23 7.43 -9.41 6.26
N ILE A 24 6.60 -10.45 6.22
CA ILE A 24 5.35 -10.50 6.99
C ILE A 24 5.62 -10.47 8.50
N GLU A 25 6.62 -11.21 8.98
CA GLU A 25 6.97 -11.20 10.41
C GLU A 25 7.39 -9.80 10.88
N LYS A 26 8.19 -9.07 10.07
CA LYS A 26 8.54 -7.67 10.37
C LYS A 26 7.33 -6.73 10.31
N ILE A 27 6.44 -6.91 9.33
CA ILE A 27 5.25 -6.06 9.17
C ILE A 27 4.29 -6.23 10.35
N LYS A 28 4.10 -7.45 10.84
CA LYS A 28 3.24 -7.74 12.00
C LYS A 28 3.68 -6.99 13.26
N GLN A 29 4.97 -6.74 13.43
CA GLN A 29 5.52 -6.01 14.57
C GLN A 29 5.17 -4.50 14.57
N ILE A 30 4.67 -3.95 13.46
CA ILE A 30 4.22 -2.56 13.39
C ILE A 30 2.93 -2.39 14.18
N LYS A 31 3.00 -1.62 15.28
CA LYS A 31 1.88 -1.43 16.23
C LYS A 31 0.71 -0.66 15.64
N ASN A 32 0.98 0.40 14.87
CA ASN A 32 -0.08 1.23 14.29
C ASN A 32 -0.70 0.50 13.06
N PRO A 33 -1.99 0.12 13.09
CA PRO A 33 -2.60 -0.68 12.01
C PRO A 33 -2.65 0.04 10.66
N VAL A 34 -2.82 1.37 10.66
CA VAL A 34 -2.83 2.18 9.43
C VAL A 34 -1.46 2.15 8.78
N ILE A 35 -0.40 2.44 9.53
CA ILE A 35 0.98 2.38 9.02
C ILE A 35 1.33 0.96 8.57
N ARG A 36 0.97 -0.06 9.37
CA ARG A 36 1.16 -1.47 9.02
C ARG A 36 0.51 -1.83 7.68
N SER A 37 -0.71 -1.37 7.45
CA SER A 37 -1.47 -1.62 6.21
C SER A 37 -0.80 -0.99 4.97
N PHE A 38 -0.20 0.20 5.11
CA PHE A 38 0.47 0.91 4.02
C PHE A 38 1.88 0.39 3.74
N ILE A 39 2.59 -0.05 4.78
CA ILE A 39 3.84 -0.81 4.60
C ILE A 39 3.54 -2.11 3.85
N PHE A 40 2.49 -2.85 4.24
CA PHE A 40 2.06 -4.05 3.51
C PHE A 40 1.76 -3.74 2.04
N PHE A 41 1.08 -2.62 1.76
CA PHE A 41 0.77 -2.20 0.40
C PHE A 41 2.04 -2.09 -0.46
N GLY A 42 3.03 -1.35 0.04
CA GLY A 42 4.31 -1.17 -0.64
C GLY A 42 5.07 -2.49 -0.81
N PHE A 43 5.05 -3.33 0.22
CA PHE A 43 5.69 -4.65 0.22
C PHE A 43 5.16 -5.57 -0.86
N GLY A 44 3.84 -5.75 -0.94
CA GLY A 44 3.22 -6.57 -1.98
C GLY A 44 3.36 -5.97 -3.38
N CYS A 45 3.31 -4.63 -3.49
CA CYS A 45 3.49 -3.95 -4.76
C CYS A 45 4.92 -4.07 -5.31
N ARG A 46 5.95 -4.03 -4.46
CA ARG A 46 7.34 -4.01 -4.91
C ARG A 46 7.89 -5.41 -5.18
N ASN A 47 7.60 -6.38 -4.32
CA ASN A 47 8.17 -7.73 -4.47
C ASN A 47 7.50 -8.60 -5.54
N GLN A 48 6.32 -8.22 -6.06
CA GLN A 48 5.65 -8.91 -7.16
C GLN A 48 5.48 -10.43 -6.94
N PHE A 49 4.88 -10.83 -5.81
CA PHE A 49 4.67 -12.23 -5.42
C PHE A 49 3.81 -13.06 -6.38
N PHE A 50 3.02 -12.41 -7.24
CA PHE A 50 2.14 -13.04 -8.21
C PHE A 50 2.54 -12.68 -9.65
N TRP A 51 2.14 -13.52 -10.60
CA TRP A 51 2.30 -13.24 -12.04
C TRP A 51 1.59 -11.94 -12.47
N ASP A 52 0.38 -11.71 -11.99
CA ASP A 52 -0.36 -10.45 -12.17
C ASP A 52 -1.20 -10.19 -10.91
N GLY A 53 -1.69 -8.96 -10.75
CA GLY A 53 -2.64 -8.61 -9.71
C GLY A 53 -1.99 -8.10 -8.43
N ASN A 54 -0.66 -8.02 -8.34
CA ASN A 54 0.07 -7.59 -7.13
C ASN A 54 -0.51 -6.32 -6.48
N LYS A 55 -0.77 -5.27 -7.28
CA LYS A 55 -1.35 -4.02 -6.77
C LYS A 55 -2.80 -4.17 -6.28
N ARG A 56 -3.61 -5.02 -6.94
CA ARG A 56 -5.00 -5.31 -6.57
C ARG A 56 -5.05 -6.11 -5.27
N THR A 57 -4.26 -7.18 -5.19
CA THR A 57 -4.13 -8.01 -3.98
C THR A 57 -3.57 -7.20 -2.81
N SER A 58 -2.54 -6.37 -3.04
CA SER A 58 -1.98 -5.49 -2.01
C SER A 58 -3.03 -4.53 -1.47
N ARG A 59 -3.85 -3.91 -2.33
CA ARG A 59 -4.95 -3.03 -1.91
C ARG A 59 -6.01 -3.78 -1.11
N LEU A 60 -6.39 -4.98 -1.53
CA LEU A 60 -7.37 -5.81 -0.82
C LEU A 60 -6.88 -6.13 0.59
N MET A 61 -5.63 -6.54 0.73
CA MET A 61 -5.00 -6.85 2.02
C MET A 61 -4.84 -5.62 2.91
N THR A 62 -4.43 -4.47 2.35
CA THR A 62 -4.40 -3.20 3.08
C THR A 62 -5.77 -2.89 3.68
N ASN A 63 -6.85 -3.01 2.90
CA ASN A 63 -8.20 -2.80 3.39
C ASN A 63 -8.62 -3.85 4.41
N GLY A 64 -8.23 -5.12 4.25
CA GLY A 64 -8.45 -6.16 5.26
C GLY A 64 -7.78 -5.84 6.60
N ILE A 65 -6.54 -5.34 6.59
CA ILE A 65 -5.83 -4.90 7.79
C ILE A 65 -6.54 -3.70 8.44
N LEU A 66 -6.97 -2.71 7.67
CA LEU A 66 -7.70 -1.55 8.18
C LEU A 66 -9.03 -1.97 8.83
N LEU A 67 -9.87 -2.69 8.08
CA LEU A 67 -11.21 -3.09 8.52
C LEU A 67 -11.17 -4.00 9.75
N SER A 68 -10.25 -4.97 9.78
CA SER A 68 -10.07 -5.86 10.95
C SER A 68 -9.61 -5.14 12.23
N ASN A 69 -9.11 -3.90 12.11
CA ASN A 69 -8.69 -3.07 13.23
C ASN A 69 -9.66 -1.90 13.50
N GLY A 70 -10.87 -1.93 12.93
CA GLY A 70 -11.91 -0.91 13.16
C GLY A 70 -11.72 0.39 12.38
N TYR A 71 -10.86 0.39 11.36
CA TYR A 71 -10.63 1.55 10.50
C TYR A 71 -11.42 1.46 9.19
N PHE A 72 -11.79 2.62 8.63
CA PHE A 72 -12.40 2.68 7.31
C PHE A 72 -11.46 2.19 6.19
N MET A 73 -12.04 1.84 5.05
CA MET A 73 -11.26 1.40 3.89
C MET A 73 -10.48 2.56 3.24
N LEU A 74 -9.31 2.25 2.69
CA LEU A 74 -8.61 3.16 1.78
C LEU A 74 -9.32 3.15 0.42
N ASN A 75 -9.87 4.31 0.04
CA ASN A 75 -10.52 4.50 -1.26
C ASN A 75 -9.79 5.59 -2.08
N ILE A 76 -8.99 5.19 -3.06
CA ILE A 76 -8.31 6.13 -3.97
C ILE A 76 -9.30 6.57 -5.04
N LYS A 77 -9.72 7.84 -4.99
CA LYS A 77 -10.69 8.41 -5.92
C LYS A 77 -10.11 8.48 -7.34
N SER A 78 -10.99 8.33 -8.34
CA SER A 78 -10.61 8.39 -9.77
C SER A 78 -9.86 9.68 -10.13
N LYS A 79 -10.29 10.81 -9.56
CA LYS A 79 -9.65 12.13 -9.76
C LYS A 79 -8.18 12.19 -9.27
N ASP A 80 -7.81 11.35 -8.31
CA ASP A 80 -6.48 11.34 -7.69
C ASP A 80 -5.56 10.27 -8.29
N LYS A 81 -6.03 9.54 -9.33
CA LYS A 81 -5.31 8.43 -9.96
C LYS A 81 -3.93 8.85 -10.47
N LYS A 82 -3.80 10.07 -11.02
CA LYS A 82 -2.51 10.58 -11.49
C LYS A 82 -1.51 10.71 -10.34
N LYS A 83 -1.88 11.41 -9.25
CA LYS A 83 -1.04 11.60 -8.07
C LYS A 83 -0.62 10.27 -7.44
N PHE A 84 -1.56 9.32 -7.36
CA PHE A 84 -1.27 7.97 -6.91
C PHE A 84 -0.26 7.25 -7.82
N ASN A 85 -0.45 7.30 -9.15
CA ASN A 85 0.46 6.66 -10.09
C ASN A 85 1.86 7.27 -10.07
N ASP A 86 1.98 8.60 -9.98
CA ASP A 86 3.26 9.30 -9.89
C ASP A 86 4.01 8.91 -8.60
N THR A 87 3.28 8.79 -7.48
CA THR A 87 3.84 8.32 -6.19
C THR A 87 4.33 6.88 -6.30
N MET A 88 3.55 6.00 -6.92
CA MET A 88 3.93 4.61 -7.12
C MET A 88 5.15 4.47 -8.04
N LEU A 89 5.22 5.24 -9.11
CA LEU A 89 6.36 5.25 -10.02
C LEU A 89 7.65 5.63 -9.27
N TYR A 90 7.59 6.69 -8.48
CA TYR A 90 8.71 7.09 -7.61
C TYR A 90 9.08 5.97 -6.65
N PHE A 91 8.10 5.38 -5.96
CA PHE A 91 8.34 4.30 -5.00
C PHE A 91 8.96 3.06 -5.63
N TYR A 92 8.54 2.67 -6.84
CA TYR A 92 9.14 1.53 -7.52
C TYR A 92 10.61 1.76 -7.82
N ASN A 93 10.96 2.95 -8.31
CA ASN A 93 12.33 3.29 -8.66
C ASN A 93 13.24 3.41 -7.42
N THR A 94 12.74 3.96 -6.30
CA THR A 94 13.59 4.30 -5.14
C THR A 94 13.48 3.32 -3.97
N GLY A 95 12.35 2.63 -3.83
CA GLY A 95 12.02 1.87 -2.62
C GLY A 95 11.75 2.74 -1.38
N ASP A 96 11.51 4.04 -1.55
CA ASP A 96 11.26 4.98 -0.43
C ASP A 96 9.89 4.75 0.20
N TYR A 97 9.86 3.87 1.20
CA TYR A 97 8.67 3.60 2.01
C TYR A 97 8.20 4.82 2.81
N LYS A 98 9.10 5.73 3.21
CA LYS A 98 8.72 6.90 4.00
C LYS A 98 7.83 7.81 3.17
N LYS A 99 8.20 8.08 1.92
CA LYS A 99 7.37 8.88 1.01
C LYS A 99 6.06 8.19 0.65
N LEU A 100 6.08 6.88 0.40
CA LEU A 100 4.87 6.12 0.10
C LEU A 100 3.87 6.15 1.26
N VAL A 101 4.34 5.83 2.48
CA VAL A 101 3.50 5.79 3.68
C VAL A 101 3.02 7.19 4.07
N GLY A 102 3.87 8.21 3.94
CA GLY A 102 3.48 9.60 4.16
C GLY A 102 2.30 9.99 3.25
N PHE A 103 2.45 9.76 1.93
CA PHE A 103 1.37 10.02 0.97
C PHE A 103 0.05 9.32 1.33
N PHE A 104 0.10 8.02 1.65
CA PHE A 104 -1.12 7.29 2.01
C PHE A 104 -1.73 7.74 3.33
N THR A 105 -0.90 8.10 4.32
CA THR A 105 -1.37 8.59 5.62
C THR A 105 -2.08 9.92 5.47
N ASP A 106 -1.46 10.88 4.77
CA ASP A 106 -2.05 12.20 4.51
C ASP A 106 -3.38 12.05 3.74
N TYR A 107 -3.37 11.24 2.68
CA TYR A 107 -4.56 10.98 1.88
C TYR A 107 -5.67 10.33 2.71
N TYR A 108 -5.33 9.33 3.52
CA TYR A 108 -6.29 8.60 4.33
C TYR A 108 -6.91 9.48 5.42
N ILE A 109 -6.13 10.36 6.06
CA ILE A 109 -6.64 11.34 7.02
C ILE A 109 -7.59 12.31 6.32
N GLU A 110 -7.19 12.90 5.19
CA GLU A 110 -8.01 13.83 4.43
C GLU A 110 -9.36 13.22 4.04
N GLN A 111 -9.36 11.98 3.53
CA GLN A 111 -10.60 11.30 3.16
C GLN A 111 -11.50 11.05 4.37
N ASN A 112 -10.95 10.60 5.50
CA ASN A 112 -11.76 10.25 6.67
C ASN A 112 -12.24 11.47 7.47
N LEU A 113 -11.52 12.59 7.46
CA LEU A 113 -12.02 13.85 8.01
C LEU A 113 -13.27 14.32 7.25
N ILE A 114 -13.26 14.22 5.92
CA ILE A 114 -14.42 14.55 5.09
C ILE A 114 -15.62 13.64 5.41
N TYR A 115 -15.39 12.34 5.66
CA TYR A 115 -16.47 11.42 6.04
C TYR A 115 -17.06 11.78 7.40
N THR A 116 -16.23 12.03 8.43
CA THR A 116 -16.73 12.42 9.76
C THR A 116 -17.59 13.67 9.71
N ASN A 117 -17.17 14.70 8.94
CA ASN A 117 -17.95 15.93 8.78
C ASN A 117 -19.28 15.71 8.05
N LYS A 118 -19.38 14.72 7.17
CA LYS A 118 -20.62 14.41 6.46
C LYS A 118 -21.67 13.78 7.37
N TYR A 119 -21.25 12.96 8.35
CA TYR A 119 -22.16 12.29 9.30
C TYR A 119 -22.49 13.14 10.53
N GLN A 120 -21.71 14.19 10.81
CA GLN A 120 -22.04 15.16 11.87
C GLN A 120 -23.05 16.23 11.41
N ASN A 121 -23.21 16.41 10.10
CA ASN A 121 -24.14 17.38 9.50
C ASN A 121 -25.37 16.71 8.85
N SER A 122 -25.65 15.46 9.20
CA SER A 122 -26.80 14.66 8.77
C SER A 122 -27.59 14.17 9.96
#